data_AF-A0A2N6QB71-F1
#
_entry.id   AF-A0A2N6QB71-F1
#
_cell.length_a   1.000
_cell.length_b   1.000
_cell.length_c   1.000
_cell.angle_alpha   90.00
_cell.angle_beta   90.00
_cell.angle_gamma   90.00
#
_symmetry.space_group_name_H-M   'P 1'
#
loop_
_entity.id
_entity.type
_entity.pdbx_description
1 polymer ?
#
loop_
_entity_poly.entity_id
_entity_poly.type
_entity_poly.pdbx_seq_one_letter_code
_entity_poly.pdbx_strand_id
1 'polypeptide(L)'
;MKLKLFAAAALCSVSVMAHAADMPKACEDYFNAVEDFAKKHPQMADSYKQMVESTKQQLNTVADKSMLAPGCEQALETFKQSTVGM
;
A
#
# COMPACT_ATOMS: atom_id res chain seq x y z
N MET A 1 -33.86 -25.37 -22.67
CA MET A 1 -33.80 -25.56 -21.21
C MET A 1 -32.58 -26.40 -20.83
N LYS A 2 -31.59 -25.80 -20.16
CA LYS A 2 -30.91 -26.33 -18.95
C LYS A 2 -29.72 -25.43 -18.61
N LEU A 3 -30.06 -24.36 -17.89
CA LEU A 3 -29.17 -23.49 -17.13
C LEU A 3 -28.41 -24.37 -16.11
N LYS A 4 -27.09 -24.51 -16.24
CA LYS A 4 -26.26 -25.09 -15.18
C LYS A 4 -25.64 -23.94 -14.41
N LEU A 5 -26.20 -23.75 -13.22
CA LEU A 5 -25.80 -22.79 -12.20
C LEU A 5 -24.32 -23.01 -11.85
N PHE A 6 -23.49 -21.98 -12.07
CA PHE A 6 -22.32 -21.75 -11.26
C PHE A 6 -22.74 -20.79 -10.13
N ALA A 7 -23.20 -21.38 -9.02
CA ALA A 7 -23.37 -20.67 -7.75
C ALA A 7 -21.97 -20.21 -7.29
N ALA A 8 -21.68 -18.91 -7.26
CA ALA A 8 -22.06 -17.96 -6.22
C ALA A 8 -21.34 -18.22 -4.88
N ALA A 9 -20.43 -17.29 -4.58
CA ALA A 9 -20.13 -16.73 -3.27
C ALA A 9 -19.74 -17.69 -2.14
N ALA A 10 -18.43 -17.79 -1.93
CA ALA A 10 -17.84 -17.83 -0.59
C ALA A 10 -16.81 -16.69 -0.49
N LEU A 11 -17.32 -15.47 -0.43
CA LEU A 11 -16.63 -14.31 0.14
C LEU A 11 -16.75 -14.42 1.67
N CYS A 12 -15.74 -13.86 2.37
CA CYS A 12 -15.53 -13.82 3.83
C CYS A 12 -14.85 -15.10 4.35
N SER A 13 -13.62 -15.08 4.86
CA SER A 13 -13.06 -14.09 5.79
C SER A 13 -11.54 -14.03 5.63
N VAL A 14 -11.02 -13.05 4.90
CA VAL A 14 -9.66 -12.60 5.19
C VAL A 14 -9.83 -11.54 6.26
N SER A 15 -9.62 -11.92 7.51
CA SER A 15 -9.43 -11.00 8.61
C SER A 15 -8.20 -10.15 8.30
N VAL A 16 -8.36 -9.09 7.50
CA VAL A 16 -7.38 -8.02 7.37
C VAL A 16 -7.55 -7.13 8.60
N MET A 17 -7.22 -7.67 9.76
CA MET A 17 -6.98 -6.88 10.96
C MET A 17 -5.67 -7.38 11.54
N ALA A 18 -4.73 -6.44 11.70
CA ALA A 18 -3.34 -6.62 12.14
C ALA A 18 -2.33 -7.09 11.07
N HIS A 19 -1.91 -6.20 10.16
CA HIS A 19 -0.61 -6.36 9.49
C HIS A 19 0.21 -5.06 9.42
N ALA A 20 -0.22 -4.00 10.12
CA ALA A 20 0.63 -2.83 10.33
C ALA A 20 1.84 -3.17 11.24
N ALA A 21 1.76 -4.20 12.07
CA ALA A 21 2.73 -4.46 13.14
C ALA A 21 4.09 -5.03 12.68
N ASP A 22 4.21 -5.56 11.45
CA ASP A 22 5.45 -6.19 10.95
C ASP A 22 6.18 -5.37 9.88
N MET A 23 5.64 -4.21 9.50
CA MET A 23 6.26 -3.39 8.48
C MET A 23 7.37 -2.52 9.10
N PRO A 24 8.56 -2.42 8.49
CA PRO A 24 9.59 -1.54 9.02
C PRO A 24 9.09 -0.11 9.08
N LYS A 25 9.49 0.61 10.13
CA LYS A 25 9.10 2.02 10.34
C LYS A 25 9.38 2.90 9.11
N ALA A 26 10.46 2.67 8.39
CA ALA A 26 10.76 3.39 7.15
C ALA A 26 9.68 3.25 6.08
N CYS A 27 9.05 2.09 5.96
CA CYS A 27 7.94 1.87 5.02
C CYS A 27 6.67 2.57 5.49
N GLU A 28 6.37 2.52 6.80
CA GLU A 28 5.25 3.29 7.36
C GLU A 28 5.42 4.79 7.11
N ASP A 29 6.62 5.32 7.36
CA ASP A 29 6.94 6.74 7.17
C ASP A 29 6.84 7.13 5.68
N TYR A 30 7.26 6.25 4.75
CA TYR A 30 7.03 6.42 3.31
C TYR A 30 5.54 6.51 2.97
N PHE A 31 4.75 5.52 3.39
CA PHE A 31 3.32 5.51 3.06
C PHE A 31 2.58 6.69 3.66
N ASN A 32 2.89 7.06 4.91
CA ASN A 32 2.31 8.24 5.54
C ASN A 32 2.66 9.52 4.78
N ALA A 33 3.90 9.69 4.32
CA ALA A 33 4.30 10.86 3.55
C ALA A 33 3.52 10.95 2.22
N VAL A 34 3.34 9.83 1.53
CA VAL A 34 2.55 9.76 0.29
C VAL A 34 1.08 10.05 0.55
N GLU A 35 0.50 9.48 1.61
CA GLU A 35 -0.90 9.71 1.99
C GLU A 35 -1.15 11.17 2.40
N ASP A 36 -0.23 11.79 3.14
CA ASP A 36 -0.34 13.21 3.50
C ASP A 36 -0.15 14.15 2.30
N PHE A 37 0.73 13.80 1.37
CA PHE A 37 0.82 14.52 0.09
C PHE A 37 -0.48 14.40 -0.70
N ALA A 38 -1.03 13.19 -0.83
CA ALA A 38 -2.33 12.96 -1.48
C ALA A 38 -3.46 13.77 -0.85
N LYS A 39 -3.50 13.92 0.48
CA LYS A 39 -4.49 14.78 1.16
C LYS A 39 -4.36 16.26 0.77
N LYS A 40 -3.13 16.74 0.56
CA LYS A 40 -2.85 18.12 0.14
C LYS A 40 -3.09 18.34 -1.35
N HIS A 41 -2.95 17.29 -2.16
CA HIS A 41 -3.13 17.31 -3.61
C HIS A 41 -4.26 16.33 -4.03
N PRO A 42 -5.53 16.65 -3.74
CA PRO A 42 -6.66 15.76 -3.98
C PRO A 42 -6.80 15.32 -5.45
N GLN A 43 -6.31 16.13 -6.40
CA GLN A 43 -6.28 15.79 -7.83
C GLN A 43 -5.37 14.60 -8.17
N MET A 44 -4.41 14.27 -7.31
CA MET A 44 -3.53 13.10 -7.47
C MET A 44 -3.82 12.00 -6.44
N ALA A 45 -4.76 12.23 -5.52
CA ALA A 45 -4.94 11.39 -4.34
C ALA A 45 -5.35 9.96 -4.69
N ASP A 46 -6.23 9.76 -5.66
CA ASP A 46 -6.67 8.43 -6.07
C ASP A 46 -5.52 7.62 -6.69
N SER A 47 -4.70 8.25 -7.54
CA SER A 47 -3.54 7.60 -8.15
C SER A 47 -2.51 7.18 -7.10
N TYR A 48 -2.21 8.05 -6.15
CA TYR A 48 -1.28 7.73 -5.06
C TYR A 48 -1.85 6.69 -4.10
N LYS A 49 -3.15 6.73 -3.78
CA LYS A 49 -3.80 5.71 -2.96
C LYS A 49 -3.72 4.32 -3.60
N GLN A 50 -4.07 4.20 -4.88
CA GLN A 50 -3.98 2.91 -5.58
C GLN A 50 -2.55 2.38 -5.63
N MET A 51 -1.57 3.28 -5.85
CA MET A 51 -0.16 2.92 -5.80
C MET A 51 0.24 2.42 -4.41
N VAL A 52 -0.09 3.16 -3.34
CA VAL A 52 0.22 2.78 -1.96
C VAL A 52 -0.43 1.46 -1.56
N GLU A 53 -1.69 1.23 -1.91
CA GLU A 53 -2.38 -0.04 -1.63
C GLU A 53 -1.72 -1.21 -2.38
N SER A 54 -1.40 -1.03 -3.67
CA SER A 54 -0.70 -2.04 -4.46
C SER A 54 0.70 -2.34 -3.89
N THR A 55 1.46 -1.31 -3.50
CA THR A 55 2.76 -1.49 -2.87
C THR A 55 2.60 -2.20 -1.53
N LYS A 56 1.66 -1.80 -0.66
CA LYS A 56 1.38 -2.50 0.61
C LYS A 56 1.05 -3.97 0.37
N GLN A 57 0.26 -4.30 -0.65
CA GLN A 57 -0.03 -5.69 -1.01
C GLN A 57 1.20 -6.47 -1.48
N GLN A 58 2.06 -5.86 -2.29
CA GLN A 58 3.32 -6.49 -2.73
C GLN A 58 4.29 -6.68 -1.56
N LEU A 59 4.40 -5.69 -0.68
CA LEU A 59 5.23 -5.80 0.52
C LEU A 59 4.70 -6.89 1.45
N ASN A 60 3.39 -7.14 1.49
CA ASN A 60 2.81 -8.23 2.28
C ASN A 60 3.25 -9.62 1.82
N THR A 61 3.59 -9.82 0.55
CA THR A 61 4.07 -11.12 0.05
C THR A 61 5.55 -11.38 0.36
N VAL A 62 6.31 -10.35 0.76
CA VAL A 62 7.71 -10.50 1.15
C VAL A 62 7.80 -11.14 2.53
N ALA A 63 8.37 -12.35 2.60
CA ALA A 63 8.48 -13.09 3.85
C ALA A 63 9.42 -12.41 4.86
N ASP A 64 10.53 -11.84 4.39
CA ASP A 64 11.48 -11.11 5.23
C ASP A 64 11.26 -9.60 5.12
N LYS A 65 10.50 -9.05 6.08
CA LYS A 65 10.19 -7.62 6.13
C LYS A 65 11.42 -6.77 6.45
N SER A 66 12.46 -7.32 7.06
CA SER A 66 13.67 -6.56 7.44
C SER A 66 14.42 -6.03 6.21
N MET A 67 14.32 -6.75 5.09
CA MET A 67 14.91 -6.37 3.81
C MET A 67 14.20 -5.18 3.15
N LEU A 68 13.01 -4.79 3.64
CA LEU A 68 12.22 -3.70 3.08
C LEU A 68 12.66 -2.33 3.57
N ALA A 69 13.26 -2.25 4.76
CA ALA A 69 13.68 -0.99 5.38
C ALA A 69 14.53 -0.11 4.45
N PRO A 70 15.67 -0.58 3.88
CA PRO A 70 16.50 0.27 3.02
C PRO A 70 15.79 0.71 1.74
N GLY A 71 14.96 -0.16 1.15
CA GLY A 71 14.18 0.19 -0.04
C GLY A 71 13.13 1.27 0.25
N CYS A 72 12.46 1.17 1.41
CA CYS A 72 11.49 2.16 1.85
C CYS A 72 12.13 3.49 2.25
N GLU A 73 13.32 3.48 2.86
CA GLU A 73 14.08 4.70 3.14
C GLU A 73 14.45 5.43 1.85
N GLN A 74 14.98 4.70 0.87
CA GLN A 74 15.31 5.28 -0.44
C GLN A 74 14.07 5.82 -1.16
N ALA A 75 12.94 5.09 -1.10
CA ALA A 75 11.68 5.55 -1.69
C ALA A 75 11.14 6.81 -1.00
N LEU A 76 11.23 6.88 0.33
CA LEU A 76 10.86 8.06 1.12
C LEU A 76 11.71 9.27 0.76
N GLU A 77 13.02 9.10 0.65
CA GLU A 77 13.93 10.19 0.29
C GLU A 77 13.64 10.70 -1.14
N THR A 78 13.53 9.78 -2.10
CA THR A 78 13.19 10.10 -3.49
C THR A 78 11.84 10.81 -3.58
N PHE A 79 10.84 10.34 -2.83
CA PHE A 79 9.52 10.95 -2.80
C PHE A 79 9.57 12.37 -2.21
N LYS A 80 10.27 12.57 -1.08
CA LYS A 80 10.46 13.90 -0.48
C LYS A 80 11.18 14.85 -1.42
N GLN A 81 12.21 14.39 -2.12
CA GLN A 81 12.92 15.20 -3.12
C GLN A 81 12.04 15.55 -4.32
N SER A 82 11.25 14.59 -4.80
CA SER A 82 10.37 14.79 -5.96
C SER A 82 9.20 15.72 -5.64
N THR A 83 8.73 15.72 -4.38
CA THR A 83 7.62 16.54 -3.90
C THR A 83 8.07 17.85 -3.25
N VAL A 84 9.37 18.08 -3.16
CA VAL A 84 9.92 19.34 -2.63
C VAL A 84 9.49 20.49 -3.55
N GLY A 85 8.69 21.41 -3.01
CA GLY A 85 8.22 22.59 -3.74
C GLY A 85 6.94 22.40 -4.57
N MET A 86 6.28 21.24 -4.49
CA MET A 86 4.91 21.06 -5.01
C MET A 86 3.84 21.49 -4.01
#